data_AF-A0A9E6E0Y4-F1
#
_entry.id   AF-A0A9E6E0Y4-F1
#
_cell.length_a   1.000
_cell.length_b   1.000
_cell.length_c   1.000
_cell.angle_alpha   90.00
_cell.angle_beta   90.00
_cell.angle_gamma   90.00
#
_symmetry.space_group_name_H-M   'P 1'
#
loop_
_entity.id
_entity.type
_entity.pdbx_description
1 polymer ?
#
loop_
_entity_poly.entity_id
_entity_poly.type
_entity_poly.pdbx_seq_one_letter_code
_entity_poly.pdbx_strand_id
1 'polypeptide(L)'
;MKILLALVPLFLSMFVQASIYFGPPDGENIIDIDSKDGYLFKVESGIYVQAHSEEFVLGIATLFENLKQTRTGKAIVSQVSHYAPLSLPNKERALAFLHTEGLTKETIEKIHIVIRPPQNGKQFITEPLISSADFVNYQSNGLGVPAVIYFDIENTVIIPGHSAIIEPSVALGHELIHARDYLTGGLPTGTQRIRHRAPLDGTTHNGETFTKGEVVEFHLMKREIEATGLSYQKGNTPLKTLTTSRQASIERRESIMNVWEEALKNQSVSKSDYARVKTNIQRLKSETPVSEYHLSKEFGNQARDMYWPGSMIEYSSLPTNLTLKNIKQTTSGVLSSRALSTTKVSEALHSSPQSVLLISTGLIERKNGFPKLDKVLRTALELAIKADRRVALIEGDDFVSLTDVEKRLTVTTIEKAAYSINKGNIAPSVIQIKAGDISDEGREFLSQADQVILISTNHDLSALAMSEHIAETSQRLLVNRIARSVRPTDSVTYANRLRWSKLAEKDNVTLVANSTLPKSKKCWSL
;
A
#
# COMPACT_ATOMS: atom_id res chain seq x y z
N MET A 1 12.94 43.97 -38.18
CA MET A 1 13.80 42.80 -37.88
C MET A 1 14.19 42.91 -36.41
N LYS A 2 13.91 41.88 -35.58
CA LYS A 2 13.68 41.92 -34.10
C LYS A 2 12.25 42.35 -33.76
N ILE A 3 11.43 41.73 -32.90
CA ILE A 3 11.49 40.59 -31.96
C ILE A 3 10.04 40.08 -31.84
N LEU A 4 9.79 38.76 -31.90
CA LEU A 4 8.61 38.16 -31.27
C LEU A 4 9.03 36.83 -30.64
N LEU A 5 9.35 36.90 -29.36
CA LEU A 5 9.82 35.81 -28.52
C LEU A 5 9.03 35.92 -27.21
N ALA A 6 7.82 35.37 -27.20
CA ALA A 6 7.03 35.06 -26.00
C ALA A 6 5.67 34.52 -26.42
N LEU A 7 5.47 33.19 -26.30
CA LEU A 7 4.21 32.48 -26.00
C LEU A 7 4.26 31.05 -26.56
N VAL A 8 5.17 30.24 -26.02
CA VAL A 8 4.94 28.80 -25.91
C VAL A 8 5.39 28.39 -24.50
N PRO A 9 4.45 28.37 -23.55
CA PRO A 9 4.37 27.21 -22.67
C PRO A 9 2.91 26.78 -22.60
N LEU A 10 2.40 26.20 -23.68
CA LEU A 10 1.12 25.50 -23.67
C LEU A 10 1.42 24.07 -24.10
N PHE A 11 1.11 23.12 -23.19
CA PHE A 11 1.18 21.67 -23.39
C PHE A 11 2.57 21.00 -23.31
N LEU A 12 3.27 21.19 -22.18
CA LEU A 12 3.85 20.03 -21.51
C LEU A 12 2.94 19.65 -20.34
N SER A 13 1.84 18.95 -20.64
CA SER A 13 1.29 18.03 -19.65
C SER A 13 2.31 16.91 -19.50
N MET A 14 3.33 17.12 -18.65
CA MET A 14 4.06 16.00 -18.12
C MET A 14 3.00 15.10 -17.49
N PHE A 15 2.77 13.92 -18.07
CA PHE A 15 2.11 12.84 -17.38
C PHE A 15 2.99 12.53 -16.18
N VAL A 16 2.72 13.22 -15.05
CA VAL A 16 3.28 12.87 -13.76
C VAL A 16 2.60 11.57 -13.40
N GLN A 17 3.18 10.46 -13.86
CA GLN A 17 2.86 9.16 -13.29
C GLN A 17 3.17 9.27 -11.82
N ALA A 18 2.17 9.01 -10.97
CA ALA A 18 2.42 8.92 -9.54
C ALA A 18 3.55 7.93 -9.29
N SER A 19 4.51 8.35 -8.47
CA SER A 19 5.57 7.48 -7.99
C SER A 19 5.37 7.24 -6.51
N ILE A 20 5.26 5.97 -6.13
CA ILE A 20 5.16 5.58 -4.72
C ILE A 20 6.57 5.35 -4.20
N TYR A 21 6.84 5.99 -3.07
CA TYR A 21 8.07 5.80 -2.32
C TYR A 21 7.98 4.56 -1.44
N PHE A 22 8.99 3.69 -1.49
CA PHE A 22 9.11 2.47 -0.67
C PHE A 22 10.47 2.42 0.07
N GLY A 23 10.96 3.56 0.55
CA GLY A 23 12.16 3.62 1.41
C GLY A 23 11.82 3.50 2.90
N PRO A 24 12.73 3.84 3.85
CA PRO A 24 12.43 3.83 5.28
C PRO A 24 11.33 4.83 5.68
N PRO A 25 10.66 4.66 6.83
CA PRO A 25 9.74 5.65 7.37
C PRO A 25 10.43 7.01 7.52
N ASP A 26 9.83 8.05 6.92
CA ASP A 26 10.35 9.42 6.87
C ASP A 26 9.43 10.43 7.57
N GLY A 27 8.29 9.97 8.10
CA GLY A 27 7.30 10.81 8.78
C GLY A 27 6.47 11.68 7.82
N GLU A 28 6.59 11.47 6.51
CA GLU A 28 5.83 12.20 5.49
C GLU A 28 5.26 11.29 4.40
N ASN A 29 6.09 10.55 3.67
CA ASN A 29 5.68 9.64 2.62
C ASN A 29 5.41 8.24 3.17
N ILE A 30 6.18 7.84 4.18
CA ILE A 30 5.94 6.62 4.93
C ILE A 30 5.96 6.95 6.41
N ILE A 31 4.87 6.65 7.09
CA ILE A 31 4.68 6.93 8.51
C ILE A 31 4.54 5.60 9.24
N ASP A 32 5.42 5.36 10.21
CA ASP A 32 5.26 4.30 11.18
C ASP A 32 4.39 4.80 12.33
N ILE A 33 3.20 4.21 12.47
CA ILE A 33 2.24 4.53 13.54
C ILE A 33 2.21 3.44 14.61
N ASP A 34 3.18 2.52 14.60
CA ASP A 34 3.27 1.35 15.49
C ASP A 34 1.97 0.51 15.49
N SER A 35 1.34 0.40 14.32
CA SER A 35 0.12 -0.39 14.15
C SER A 35 0.44 -1.79 13.67
N LYS A 36 -0.27 -2.77 14.23
CA LYS A 36 -0.26 -4.16 13.75
C LYS A 36 -0.75 -4.29 12.30
N ASP A 37 -1.56 -3.35 11.84
CA ASP A 37 -2.10 -3.34 10.47
C ASP A 37 -1.10 -2.79 9.42
N GLY A 38 0.09 -2.36 9.86
CA GLY A 38 1.18 -1.94 9.00
C GLY A 38 1.38 -0.43 8.93
N TYR A 39 2.21 -0.02 7.97
CA TYR A 39 2.69 1.35 7.78
C TYR A 39 1.73 2.16 6.92
N LEU A 40 1.75 3.48 7.08
CA LEU A 40 0.99 4.40 6.23
C LEU A 40 1.85 4.86 5.05
N PHE A 41 1.45 4.50 3.84
CA PHE A 41 2.07 4.93 2.58
C PHE A 41 1.26 6.04 1.96
N LYS A 42 1.86 7.22 1.80
CA LYS A 42 1.23 8.36 1.14
C LYS A 42 1.02 8.05 -0.33
N VAL A 43 -0.23 8.05 -0.77
CA VAL A 43 -0.58 7.91 -2.20
C VAL A 43 -0.99 9.24 -2.81
N GLU A 44 -1.59 10.13 -2.01
CA GLU A 44 -1.94 11.50 -2.38
C GLU A 44 -1.77 12.42 -1.17
N SER A 45 -1.78 13.74 -1.38
CA SER A 45 -1.83 14.69 -0.27
C SER A 45 -3.03 14.39 0.63
N GLY A 46 -2.81 14.11 1.92
CA GLY A 46 -3.89 13.80 2.85
C GLY A 46 -4.39 12.36 2.84
N ILE A 47 -3.95 11.53 1.89
CA ILE A 47 -4.46 10.17 1.68
C ILE A 47 -3.34 9.16 1.79
N TYR A 48 -3.52 8.21 2.71
CA TYR A 48 -2.55 7.17 3.01
C TYR A 48 -3.18 5.79 2.82
N VAL A 49 -2.37 4.82 2.43
CA VAL A 49 -2.72 3.40 2.45
C VAL A 49 -2.04 2.76 3.65
N GLN A 50 -2.81 2.10 4.51
CA GLN A 50 -2.26 1.32 5.62
C GLN A 50 -2.16 -0.14 5.23
N ALA A 51 -0.94 -0.66 5.05
CA ALA A 51 -0.74 -2.05 4.68
C ALA A 51 0.67 -2.57 5.02
N HIS A 52 0.84 -3.89 4.98
CA HIS A 52 2.15 -4.55 4.91
C HIS A 52 2.55 -4.90 3.48
N SER A 53 1.57 -5.06 2.60
CA SER A 53 1.73 -5.52 1.21
C SER A 53 2.01 -4.33 0.28
N GLU A 54 3.16 -4.36 -0.40
CA GLU A 54 3.46 -3.41 -1.48
C GLU A 54 2.46 -3.55 -2.63
N GLU A 55 1.96 -4.76 -2.91
CA GLU A 55 0.97 -5.00 -3.96
C GLU A 55 -0.34 -4.28 -3.66
N PHE A 56 -0.78 -4.28 -2.40
CA PHE A 56 -1.97 -3.55 -1.99
C PHE A 56 -1.82 -2.04 -2.21
N VAL A 57 -0.69 -1.48 -1.77
CA VAL A 57 -0.37 -0.05 -1.96
C VAL A 57 -0.35 0.32 -3.44
N LEU A 58 0.27 -0.51 -4.29
CA LEU A 58 0.33 -0.30 -5.74
C LEU A 58 -1.02 -0.47 -6.42
N GLY A 59 -1.85 -1.42 -5.95
CA GLY A 59 -3.21 -1.63 -6.42
C GLY A 59 -4.05 -0.38 -6.20
N ILE A 60 -4.09 0.14 -4.97
CA ILE A 60 -4.81 1.38 -4.66
C ILE A 60 -4.29 2.57 -5.47
N ALA A 61 -2.97 2.76 -5.53
CA ALA A 61 -2.42 3.86 -6.32
C ALA A 61 -2.76 3.73 -7.82
N THR A 62 -2.87 2.52 -8.36
CA THR A 62 -3.26 2.29 -9.76
C THR A 62 -4.70 2.75 -9.99
N LEU A 63 -5.59 2.50 -9.03
CA LEU A 63 -6.96 3.01 -9.05
C LEU A 63 -7.01 4.55 -9.00
N PHE A 64 -6.12 5.19 -8.22
CA PHE A 64 -5.99 6.66 -8.23
C PHE A 64 -5.55 7.19 -9.59
N GLU A 65 -4.57 6.56 -10.23
CA GLU A 65 -4.13 6.96 -11.58
C GLU A 65 -5.24 6.78 -12.61
N ASN A 66 -6.01 5.68 -12.53
CA ASN A 66 -7.18 5.47 -13.38
C ASN A 66 -8.26 6.51 -13.15
N LEU A 67 -8.59 6.84 -11.89
CA LEU A 67 -9.53 7.91 -11.54
C LEU A 67 -9.11 9.24 -12.19
N LYS A 68 -7.81 9.58 -12.12
CA LYS A 68 -7.27 10.81 -12.73
C LYS A 68 -7.31 10.82 -14.27
N GLN A 69 -7.71 9.74 -14.94
CA GLN A 69 -7.97 9.78 -16.38
C GLN A 69 -9.30 10.46 -16.72
N THR A 70 -10.20 10.59 -15.75
CA THR A 70 -11.53 11.17 -15.91
C THR A 70 -11.60 12.57 -15.29
N ARG A 71 -12.52 13.43 -15.74
CA ARG A 71 -12.73 14.75 -15.14
C ARG A 71 -13.33 14.62 -13.75
N THR A 72 -14.33 13.76 -13.59
CA THR A 72 -14.98 13.48 -12.31
C THR A 72 -13.99 12.89 -11.32
N GLY A 73 -13.15 11.93 -11.72
CA GLY A 73 -12.15 11.35 -10.83
C GLY A 73 -11.07 12.34 -10.40
N LYS A 74 -10.58 13.21 -11.30
CA LYS A 74 -9.71 14.34 -10.92
C LYS A 74 -10.38 15.26 -9.88
N ALA A 75 -11.67 15.54 -10.04
CA ALA A 75 -12.41 16.37 -9.11
C ALA A 75 -12.55 15.69 -7.74
N ILE A 76 -12.88 14.39 -7.68
CA ILE A 76 -12.94 13.61 -6.43
C ILE A 76 -11.58 13.65 -5.73
N VAL A 77 -10.51 13.25 -6.42
CA VAL A 77 -9.14 13.24 -5.84
C VAL A 77 -8.75 14.63 -5.36
N SER A 78 -9.02 15.68 -6.13
CA SER A 78 -8.74 17.06 -5.70
C SER A 78 -9.53 17.45 -4.45
N GLN A 79 -10.81 17.11 -4.38
CA GLN A 79 -11.67 17.40 -3.22
C GLN A 79 -11.15 16.70 -1.96
N VAL A 80 -10.90 15.39 -2.03
CA VAL A 80 -10.43 14.62 -0.85
C VAL A 80 -9.01 14.98 -0.42
N SER A 81 -8.12 15.33 -1.36
CA SER A 81 -6.73 15.67 -1.02
C SER A 81 -6.57 17.02 -0.34
N HIS A 82 -7.58 17.89 -0.47
CA HIS A 82 -7.52 19.28 -0.02
C HIS A 82 -8.53 19.64 1.06
N TYR A 83 -9.55 18.83 1.29
CA TYR A 83 -10.46 19.00 2.42
C TYR A 83 -9.86 18.35 3.67
N ALA A 84 -10.05 19.01 4.81
CA ALA A 84 -9.54 18.57 6.10
C ALA A 84 -10.57 18.87 7.20
N PRO A 85 -10.65 18.08 8.26
CA PRO A 85 -11.43 18.43 9.44
C PRO A 85 -11.03 19.80 10.00
N LEU A 86 -12.02 20.57 10.45
CA LEU A 86 -11.85 21.88 11.08
C LEU A 86 -12.04 21.76 12.59
N SER A 87 -11.47 22.73 13.30
CA SER A 87 -11.83 23.01 14.68
C SER A 87 -12.68 24.26 14.79
N LEU A 88 -13.37 24.39 15.92
CA LEU A 88 -13.81 25.69 16.41
C LEU A 88 -12.60 26.45 17.01
N PRO A 89 -12.68 27.78 17.12
CA PRO A 89 -11.62 28.57 17.76
C PRO A 89 -11.23 28.00 19.13
N ASN A 90 -9.93 27.87 19.38
CA ASN A 90 -9.37 27.35 20.64
C ASN A 90 -9.84 25.94 21.04
N LYS A 91 -10.38 25.17 20.08
CA LYS A 91 -10.73 23.76 20.26
C LYS A 91 -9.85 22.88 19.37
N GLU A 92 -9.75 21.61 19.75
CA GLU A 92 -9.12 20.61 18.90
C GLU A 92 -10.05 20.24 17.74
N ARG A 93 -9.43 19.86 16.62
CA ARG A 93 -10.12 19.23 15.50
C ARG A 93 -10.06 17.72 15.63
N ALA A 94 -10.97 17.02 14.96
CA ALA A 94 -10.91 15.57 14.87
C ALA A 94 -9.64 15.11 14.14
N LEU A 95 -8.93 14.13 14.72
CA LEU A 95 -7.71 13.54 14.17
C LEU A 95 -7.88 12.02 14.00
N ALA A 96 -7.11 11.47 13.06
CA ALA A 96 -7.19 10.05 12.69
C ALA A 96 -6.57 9.15 13.78
N PHE A 97 -5.51 9.66 14.40
CA PHE A 97 -4.74 8.98 15.44
C PHE A 97 -4.54 9.93 16.63
N LEU A 98 -4.42 9.35 17.83
CA LEU A 98 -3.89 10.09 18.98
C LEU A 98 -2.39 10.35 18.78
N HIS A 99 -1.80 11.12 19.70
CA HIS A 99 -0.35 11.27 19.73
C HIS A 99 0.31 9.88 19.83
N THR A 100 1.07 9.52 18.80
CA THR A 100 1.91 8.33 18.77
C THR A 100 3.35 8.76 19.02
N GLU A 101 4.08 8.00 19.83
CA GLU A 101 5.49 8.25 20.10
C GLU A 101 6.29 8.27 18.78
N GLY A 102 7.13 9.29 18.59
CA GLY A 102 7.88 9.48 17.34
C GLY A 102 7.15 10.25 16.22
N LEU A 103 5.85 10.57 16.38
CA LEU A 103 5.10 11.38 15.40
C LEU A 103 4.74 12.77 15.94
N THR A 104 5.05 13.80 15.14
CA THR A 104 4.67 15.18 15.46
C THR A 104 3.16 15.37 15.25
N LYS A 105 2.58 16.32 16.00
CA LYS A 105 1.19 16.75 15.81
C LYS A 105 0.93 17.17 14.37
N GLU A 106 1.87 17.88 13.74
CA GLU A 106 1.78 18.34 12.35
C GLU A 106 1.71 17.21 11.34
N THR A 107 2.39 16.08 11.60
CA THR A 107 2.31 14.88 10.75
C THR A 107 0.93 14.24 10.84
N ILE A 108 0.41 14.03 12.06
CA ILE A 108 -0.92 13.44 12.28
C ILE A 108 -2.01 14.31 11.64
N GLU A 109 -1.85 15.62 11.77
CA GLU A 109 -2.72 16.65 11.22
C GLU A 109 -2.84 16.66 9.68
N LYS A 110 -1.93 15.98 8.98
CA LYS A 110 -1.95 15.79 7.52
C LYS A 110 -2.61 14.46 7.11
N ILE A 111 -3.02 13.60 8.04
CA ILE A 111 -3.65 12.31 7.73
C ILE A 111 -5.17 12.49 7.76
N HIS A 112 -5.79 12.50 6.59
CA HIS A 112 -7.22 12.75 6.44
C HIS A 112 -7.99 11.48 6.06
N ILE A 113 -7.42 10.68 5.16
CA ILE A 113 -8.02 9.42 4.71
C ILE A 113 -6.98 8.32 4.85
N VAL A 114 -7.40 7.19 5.42
CA VAL A 114 -6.62 5.96 5.46
C VAL A 114 -7.37 4.86 4.70
N ILE A 115 -6.74 4.26 3.70
CA ILE A 115 -7.30 3.13 2.94
C ILE A 115 -6.66 1.84 3.47
N ARG A 116 -7.48 0.86 3.83
CA ARG A 116 -7.09 -0.43 4.39
C ARG A 116 -7.56 -1.58 3.51
N PRO A 117 -6.85 -2.73 3.52
CA PRO A 117 -7.39 -3.98 3.00
C PRO A 117 -8.70 -4.37 3.69
N PRO A 118 -9.48 -5.28 3.10
CA PRO A 118 -10.68 -5.79 3.74
C PRO A 118 -10.43 -6.39 5.14
N GLN A 119 -11.31 -6.09 6.10
CA GLN A 119 -11.16 -6.56 7.47
C GLN A 119 -12.52 -6.69 8.16
N ASN A 120 -12.73 -7.74 8.95
CA ASN A 120 -13.95 -7.93 9.77
C ASN A 120 -15.27 -7.80 8.96
N GLY A 121 -15.30 -8.34 7.73
CA GLY A 121 -16.46 -8.25 6.84
C GLY A 121 -16.63 -6.91 6.10
N LYS A 122 -15.71 -5.96 6.29
CA LYS A 122 -15.67 -4.66 5.59
C LYS A 122 -14.82 -4.77 4.34
N GLN A 123 -15.39 -4.51 3.16
CA GLN A 123 -14.71 -4.67 1.86
C GLN A 123 -14.84 -3.45 0.95
N PHE A 124 -15.98 -2.77 0.95
CA PHE A 124 -16.25 -1.55 0.18
C PHE A 124 -17.07 -0.64 1.08
N ILE A 125 -16.40 -0.02 2.05
CA ILE A 125 -17.08 0.80 3.05
C ILE A 125 -16.17 1.89 3.58
N THR A 126 -16.77 3.07 3.78
CA THR A 126 -16.15 4.22 4.40
C THR A 126 -16.76 4.53 5.75
N GLU A 127 -15.91 4.67 6.76
CA GLU A 127 -16.29 4.96 8.15
C GLU A 127 -15.49 6.15 8.70
N PRO A 128 -15.96 6.82 9.76
CA PRO A 128 -15.16 7.82 10.45
C PRO A 128 -13.94 7.15 11.11
N LEU A 129 -12.76 7.74 10.89
CA LEU A 129 -11.52 7.39 11.59
C LEU A 129 -11.25 8.46 12.63
N ILE A 130 -11.80 8.28 13.83
CA ILE A 130 -11.72 9.26 14.92
C ILE A 130 -10.96 8.68 16.11
N SER A 131 -10.06 9.49 16.65
CA SER A 131 -9.27 9.16 17.84
C SER A 131 -10.05 9.29 19.16
N SER A 132 -11.17 10.02 19.15
CA SER A 132 -12.09 10.20 20.30
C SER A 132 -13.55 10.18 19.83
N ALA A 133 -14.43 9.57 20.64
CA ALA A 133 -15.87 9.54 20.41
C ALA A 133 -16.53 10.93 20.50
N ASP A 134 -15.88 11.92 21.12
CA ASP A 134 -16.39 13.29 21.21
C ASP A 134 -16.60 13.94 19.83
N PHE A 135 -15.92 13.43 18.81
CA PHE A 135 -15.99 13.93 17.44
C PHE A 135 -17.05 13.25 16.57
N VAL A 136 -17.81 12.26 17.08
CA VAL A 136 -18.83 11.56 16.27
C VAL A 136 -19.82 12.52 15.61
N ASN A 137 -20.24 13.55 16.34
CA ASN A 137 -21.20 14.53 15.82
C ASN A 137 -20.61 15.46 14.74
N TYR A 138 -19.29 15.43 14.52
CA TYR A 138 -18.63 16.31 13.55
C TYR A 138 -18.80 15.82 12.10
N GLN A 139 -19.21 14.56 11.90
CA GLN A 139 -19.43 13.97 10.58
C GLN A 139 -20.51 14.68 9.74
N SER A 140 -21.44 15.41 10.38
CA SER A 140 -22.60 16.04 9.72
C SER A 140 -22.89 17.48 10.16
N ASN A 141 -21.96 18.14 10.87
CA ASN A 141 -22.16 19.49 11.40
C ASN A 141 -21.30 20.59 10.72
N GLY A 142 -20.57 20.24 9.66
CA GLY A 142 -19.65 21.14 8.95
C GLY A 142 -18.21 21.16 9.46
N LEU A 143 -17.89 20.56 10.61
CA LEU A 143 -16.51 20.48 11.12
C LEU A 143 -15.73 19.34 10.45
N GLY A 144 -16.35 18.17 10.36
CA GLY A 144 -15.80 17.00 9.70
C GLY A 144 -14.86 16.16 10.56
N VAL A 145 -14.58 14.96 10.05
CA VAL A 145 -13.73 13.95 10.68
C VAL A 145 -12.89 13.24 9.61
N PRO A 146 -11.69 12.74 9.96
CA PRO A 146 -10.94 11.85 9.08
C PRO A 146 -11.75 10.57 8.80
N ALA A 147 -11.42 9.89 7.72
CA ALA A 147 -12.14 8.70 7.27
C ALA A 147 -11.20 7.52 7.07
N VAL A 148 -11.73 6.31 7.27
CA VAL A 148 -11.10 5.06 6.86
C VAL A 148 -11.94 4.42 5.77
N ILE A 149 -11.29 3.95 4.71
CA ILE A 149 -11.91 3.19 3.64
C ILE A 149 -11.36 1.78 3.71
N TYR A 150 -12.23 0.79 3.85
CA TYR A 150 -11.86 -0.62 3.63
C TYR A 150 -12.17 -0.92 2.17
N PHE A 151 -11.16 -1.34 1.41
CA PHE A 151 -11.25 -1.51 -0.03
C PHE A 151 -10.63 -2.83 -0.49
N ASP A 152 -11.40 -3.65 -1.21
CA ASP A 152 -10.92 -4.87 -1.83
C ASP A 152 -10.37 -4.58 -3.24
N ILE A 153 -9.07 -4.84 -3.45
CA ILE A 153 -8.43 -4.74 -4.76
C ILE A 153 -8.41 -6.06 -5.52
N GLU A 154 -8.61 -7.17 -4.82
CA GLU A 154 -8.53 -8.52 -5.36
C GLU A 154 -9.85 -8.92 -6.00
N ASN A 155 -10.97 -8.41 -5.50
CA ASN A 155 -12.29 -8.70 -6.01
C ASN A 155 -12.99 -7.43 -6.47
N THR A 156 -13.89 -7.59 -7.44
CA THR A 156 -14.80 -6.54 -7.88
C THR A 156 -16.23 -7.05 -7.88
N VAL A 157 -17.17 -6.15 -7.64
CA VAL A 157 -18.57 -6.46 -7.41
C VAL A 157 -19.32 -6.49 -8.73
N ILE A 158 -20.09 -7.56 -8.97
CA ILE A 158 -21.01 -7.66 -10.10
C ILE A 158 -22.23 -6.77 -9.81
N ILE A 159 -22.67 -6.00 -10.81
CA ILE A 159 -23.92 -5.23 -10.70
C ILE A 159 -25.09 -6.21 -10.58
N PRO A 160 -25.93 -6.13 -9.53
CA PRO A 160 -27.05 -7.06 -9.33
C PRO A 160 -27.96 -7.14 -10.55
N GLY A 161 -28.27 -8.36 -10.98
CA GLY A 161 -29.12 -8.61 -12.16
C GLY A 161 -28.44 -8.39 -13.51
N HIS A 162 -27.14 -8.08 -13.54
CA HIS A 162 -26.35 -7.87 -14.74
C HIS A 162 -25.11 -8.78 -14.78
N SER A 163 -24.49 -8.92 -15.96
CA SER A 163 -23.19 -9.59 -16.14
C SER A 163 -22.00 -8.62 -16.06
N ALA A 164 -22.27 -7.31 -15.98
CA ALA A 164 -21.25 -6.27 -15.87
C ALA A 164 -20.80 -6.10 -14.41
N ILE A 165 -19.53 -5.75 -14.23
CA ILE A 165 -18.95 -5.39 -12.94
C ILE A 165 -19.06 -3.88 -12.69
N ILE A 166 -19.03 -3.50 -11.41
CA ILE A 166 -18.69 -2.15 -11.02
C ILE A 166 -17.18 -2.01 -11.23
N GLU A 167 -16.76 -1.09 -12.10
CA GLU A 167 -15.34 -0.87 -12.34
C GLU A 167 -14.62 -0.52 -11.02
N PRO A 168 -13.49 -1.17 -10.66
CA PRO A 168 -12.82 -0.94 -9.38
C PRO A 168 -12.49 0.53 -9.09
N SER A 169 -12.12 1.28 -10.14
CA SER A 169 -11.85 2.73 -10.02
C SER A 169 -13.14 3.51 -9.69
N VAL A 170 -14.28 3.09 -10.23
CA VAL A 170 -15.61 3.66 -9.91
C VAL A 170 -15.99 3.34 -8.47
N ALA A 171 -15.77 2.10 -8.02
CA ALA A 171 -16.02 1.69 -6.63
C ALA A 171 -15.15 2.49 -5.64
N LEU A 172 -13.85 2.66 -5.91
CA LEU A 172 -13.00 3.50 -5.06
C LEU A 172 -13.47 4.95 -5.07
N GLY A 173 -13.88 5.47 -6.23
CA GLY A 173 -14.45 6.79 -6.36
C GLY A 173 -15.71 6.99 -5.50
N HIS A 174 -16.59 5.99 -5.42
CA HIS A 174 -17.76 5.98 -4.53
C HIS A 174 -17.34 6.15 -3.07
N GLU A 175 -16.40 5.34 -2.59
CA GLU A 175 -15.90 5.44 -1.22
C GLU A 175 -15.20 6.77 -0.93
N LEU A 176 -14.45 7.32 -1.89
CA LEU A 176 -13.83 8.64 -1.75
C LEU A 176 -14.87 9.78 -1.66
N ILE A 177 -16.05 9.62 -2.27
CA ILE A 177 -17.15 10.59 -2.11
C ILE A 177 -17.67 10.57 -0.67
N HIS A 178 -17.84 9.38 -0.07
CA HIS A 178 -18.15 9.29 1.36
C HIS A 178 -17.06 9.92 2.23
N ALA A 179 -15.79 9.65 1.93
CA ALA A 179 -14.68 10.22 2.66
C ALA A 179 -14.68 11.77 2.57
N ARG A 180 -14.93 12.35 1.38
CA ARG A 180 -15.14 13.79 1.21
C ARG A 180 -16.23 14.32 2.13
N ASP A 181 -17.35 13.62 2.22
CA ASP A 181 -18.47 14.04 3.05
C ASP A 181 -18.12 13.98 4.54
N TYR A 182 -17.40 12.95 5.01
CA TYR A 182 -16.85 12.92 6.36
C TYR A 182 -15.89 14.09 6.63
N LEU A 183 -14.92 14.33 5.74
CA LEU A 183 -13.91 15.40 5.90
C LEU A 183 -14.51 16.80 5.99
N THR A 184 -15.63 17.00 5.31
CA THR A 184 -16.34 18.29 5.30
C THR A 184 -17.41 18.40 6.37
N GLY A 185 -17.65 17.35 7.16
CA GLY A 185 -18.77 17.31 8.10
C GLY A 185 -20.11 17.41 7.39
N GLY A 186 -20.16 16.90 6.16
CA GLY A 186 -21.24 17.02 5.21
C GLY A 186 -21.98 15.72 4.95
N LEU A 187 -21.77 14.69 5.75
CA LEU A 187 -22.40 13.40 5.57
C LEU A 187 -23.93 13.54 5.63
N PRO A 188 -24.67 13.19 4.55
CA PRO A 188 -26.12 13.25 4.54
C PRO A 188 -26.72 12.29 5.59
N THR A 189 -27.59 12.80 6.46
CA THR A 189 -28.18 12.02 7.55
C THR A 189 -29.61 11.55 7.24
N GLY A 190 -29.98 10.41 7.84
CA GLY A 190 -31.28 9.80 7.71
C GLY A 190 -31.46 8.96 6.43
N THR A 191 -32.67 8.48 6.25
CA THR A 191 -33.05 7.60 5.14
C THR A 191 -34.10 8.25 4.25
N GLN A 192 -34.24 7.75 3.03
CA GLN A 192 -35.33 8.05 2.12
C GLN A 192 -35.99 6.74 1.69
N ARG A 193 -37.32 6.76 1.64
CA ARG A 193 -38.11 5.62 1.17
C ARG A 193 -37.96 5.49 -0.35
N ILE A 194 -37.56 4.31 -0.79
CA ILE A 194 -37.35 3.94 -2.19
C ILE A 194 -38.31 2.80 -2.52
N ARG A 195 -38.91 2.87 -3.70
CA ARG A 195 -39.69 1.79 -4.30
C ARG A 195 -39.05 1.43 -5.64
N HIS A 196 -38.54 0.20 -5.77
CA HIS A 196 -37.83 -0.23 -6.97
C HIS A 196 -38.02 -1.72 -7.27
N ARG A 197 -37.79 -2.13 -8.52
CA ARG A 197 -37.94 -3.53 -8.94
C ARG A 197 -36.69 -4.33 -8.59
N ALA A 198 -36.84 -5.42 -7.84
CA ALA A 198 -35.75 -6.26 -7.40
C ALA A 198 -35.00 -6.90 -8.59
N PRO A 199 -33.67 -6.71 -8.71
CA PRO A 199 -32.88 -7.30 -9.80
C PRO A 199 -32.57 -8.79 -9.58
N LEU A 200 -32.65 -9.25 -8.32
CA LEU A 200 -32.37 -10.61 -7.84
C LEU A 200 -33.36 -10.95 -6.72
N ASP A 201 -33.43 -12.23 -6.34
CA ASP A 201 -34.12 -12.67 -5.13
C ASP A 201 -33.39 -12.11 -3.90
N GLY A 202 -34.11 -11.89 -2.80
CA GLY A 202 -33.53 -11.30 -1.60
C GLY A 202 -34.47 -11.27 -0.42
N THR A 203 -34.09 -10.53 0.62
CA THR A 203 -34.85 -10.40 1.87
C THR A 203 -34.92 -8.94 2.30
N THR A 204 -36.07 -8.45 2.78
CA THR A 204 -36.18 -7.09 3.31
C THR A 204 -35.47 -6.97 4.65
N HIS A 205 -35.27 -5.73 5.13
CA HIS A 205 -34.72 -5.50 6.47
C HIS A 205 -35.54 -6.13 7.61
N ASN A 206 -36.82 -6.45 7.37
CA ASN A 206 -37.71 -7.09 8.33
C ASN A 206 -37.72 -8.63 8.22
N GLY A 207 -36.91 -9.22 7.33
CA GLY A 207 -36.84 -10.67 7.15
C GLY A 207 -37.83 -11.25 6.14
N GLU A 208 -38.56 -10.42 5.38
CA GLU A 208 -39.51 -10.90 4.36
C GLU A 208 -38.79 -11.18 3.04
N THR A 209 -38.95 -12.37 2.48
CA THR A 209 -38.34 -12.74 1.19
C THR A 209 -39.08 -12.08 0.03
N PHE A 210 -38.34 -11.66 -0.99
CA PHE A 210 -38.89 -11.18 -2.27
C PHE A 210 -38.20 -11.89 -3.44
N THR A 211 -38.90 -11.99 -4.56
CA THR A 211 -38.36 -12.60 -5.78
C THR A 211 -37.94 -11.57 -6.83
N LYS A 212 -37.03 -11.97 -7.71
CA LYS A 212 -36.56 -11.16 -8.83
C LYS A 212 -37.75 -10.67 -9.65
N GLY A 213 -37.79 -9.35 -9.87
CA GLY A 213 -38.85 -8.69 -10.60
C GLY A 213 -39.99 -8.17 -9.73
N GLU A 214 -40.06 -8.47 -8.44
CA GLU A 214 -41.04 -7.85 -7.54
C GLU A 214 -40.70 -6.39 -7.27
N VAL A 215 -41.73 -5.57 -6.98
CA VAL A 215 -41.52 -4.17 -6.58
C VAL A 215 -41.39 -4.12 -5.08
N VAL A 216 -40.19 -3.82 -4.60
CA VAL A 216 -39.83 -3.80 -3.18
C VAL A 216 -39.74 -2.35 -2.71
N GLU A 217 -40.28 -2.08 -1.52
CA GLU A 217 -40.17 -0.80 -0.84
C GLU A 217 -39.21 -0.92 0.35
N PHE A 218 -38.23 -0.02 0.44
CA PHE A 218 -37.21 -0.05 1.49
C PHE A 218 -36.67 1.35 1.79
N HIS A 219 -35.97 1.50 2.91
CA HIS A 219 -35.36 2.75 3.33
C HIS A 219 -33.88 2.74 2.96
N LEU A 220 -33.47 3.64 2.06
CA LEU A 220 -32.08 3.80 1.67
C LEU A 220 -31.46 5.01 2.39
N MET A 221 -30.26 4.84 2.92
CA MET A 221 -29.52 5.94 3.55
C MET A 221 -29.25 7.06 2.54
N LYS A 222 -29.50 8.32 2.91
CA LYS A 222 -29.34 9.45 1.99
C LYS A 222 -27.91 9.58 1.44
N ARG A 223 -26.90 9.20 2.24
CA ARG A 223 -25.50 9.19 1.79
C ARG A 223 -25.29 8.29 0.56
N GLU A 224 -25.97 7.15 0.50
CA GLU A 224 -25.84 6.19 -0.62
C GLU A 224 -26.53 6.74 -1.87
N ILE A 225 -27.65 7.47 -1.69
CA ILE A 225 -28.36 8.14 -2.78
C ILE A 225 -27.47 9.20 -3.43
N GLU A 226 -26.82 10.02 -2.61
CA GLU A 226 -25.91 11.08 -3.03
C GLU A 226 -24.64 10.51 -3.69
N ALA A 227 -23.95 9.57 -3.04
CA ALA A 227 -22.72 8.98 -3.57
C ALA A 227 -22.94 8.19 -4.87
N THR A 228 -24.01 7.39 -4.94
CA THR A 228 -24.39 6.69 -6.17
C THR A 228 -24.80 7.66 -7.28
N GLY A 229 -25.40 8.79 -6.91
CA GLY A 229 -25.86 9.82 -7.85
C GLY A 229 -27.22 9.52 -8.46
N LEU A 230 -28.12 8.91 -7.70
CA LEU A 230 -29.45 8.52 -8.19
C LEU A 230 -30.30 9.72 -8.62
N SER A 231 -30.10 10.90 -8.01
CA SER A 231 -30.77 12.14 -8.38
C SER A 231 -30.41 12.57 -9.81
N TYR A 232 -29.14 12.46 -10.18
CA TYR A 232 -28.62 12.75 -11.52
C TYR A 232 -29.14 11.75 -12.55
N GLN A 233 -29.10 10.46 -12.21
CA GLN A 233 -29.54 9.38 -13.09
C GLN A 233 -31.03 9.50 -13.43
N LYS A 234 -31.87 9.89 -12.47
CA LYS A 234 -33.32 10.07 -12.66
C LYS A 234 -33.68 11.40 -13.33
N GLY A 235 -32.70 12.27 -13.60
CA GLY A 235 -32.93 13.60 -14.18
C GLY A 235 -33.50 14.63 -13.21
N ASN A 236 -33.57 14.32 -11.92
CA ASN A 236 -34.03 15.26 -10.88
C ASN A 236 -33.00 16.37 -10.61
N THR A 237 -31.73 16.15 -10.97
CA THR A 237 -30.65 17.11 -10.81
C THR A 237 -29.80 17.17 -12.09
N PRO A 238 -29.51 18.35 -12.64
CA PRO A 238 -28.60 18.47 -13.79
C PRO A 238 -27.17 18.02 -13.45
N LEU A 239 -26.50 17.32 -14.38
CA LEU A 239 -25.15 16.75 -14.19
C LEU A 239 -24.06 17.76 -13.78
N LYS A 240 -24.27 19.05 -14.03
CA LYS A 240 -23.29 20.11 -13.74
C LYS A 240 -23.63 20.91 -12.49
N THR A 241 -24.64 20.50 -11.73
CA THR A 241 -25.11 21.21 -10.54
C THR A 241 -24.98 20.33 -9.30
N LEU A 242 -24.62 20.93 -8.16
CA LEU A 242 -24.63 20.23 -6.88
C LEU A 242 -26.07 19.86 -6.49
N THR A 243 -26.24 18.76 -5.77
CA THR A 243 -27.53 18.44 -5.16
C THR A 243 -27.85 19.46 -4.07
N THR A 244 -29.15 19.64 -3.78
CA THR A 244 -29.59 20.53 -2.69
C THR A 244 -29.00 20.12 -1.34
N SER A 245 -28.85 18.81 -1.09
CA SER A 245 -28.24 18.29 0.13
C SER A 245 -26.77 18.70 0.24
N ARG A 246 -26.00 18.56 -0.85
CA ARG A 246 -24.58 18.95 -0.84
C ARG A 246 -24.39 20.46 -0.71
N GLN A 247 -25.22 21.24 -1.39
CA GLN A 247 -25.22 22.70 -1.27
C GLN A 247 -25.47 23.16 0.18
N ALA A 248 -26.48 22.59 0.85
CA ALA A 248 -26.77 22.88 2.26
C ALA A 248 -25.64 22.47 3.21
N SER A 249 -24.92 21.38 2.90
CA SER A 249 -23.73 21.00 3.65
C SER A 249 -22.59 22.02 3.51
N ILE A 250 -22.37 22.56 2.30
CA ILE A 250 -21.34 23.56 2.05
C ILE A 250 -21.69 24.84 2.83
N GLU A 251 -22.93 25.32 2.73
CA GLU A 251 -23.41 26.51 3.46
C GLU A 251 -23.26 26.36 4.99
N ARG A 252 -23.57 25.18 5.52
CA ARG A 252 -23.35 24.88 6.94
C ARG A 252 -21.88 25.03 7.33
N ARG A 253 -20.97 24.49 6.53
CA ARG A 253 -19.54 24.61 6.78
C ARG A 253 -19.05 26.05 6.61
N GLU A 254 -19.59 26.80 5.66
CA GLU A 254 -19.29 28.23 5.50
C GLU A 254 -19.70 29.05 6.74
N SER A 255 -20.80 28.69 7.41
CA SER A 255 -21.26 29.39 8.61
C SER A 255 -20.25 29.38 9.77
N ILE A 256 -19.32 28.42 9.79
CA ILE A 256 -18.22 28.35 10.77
C ILE A 256 -17.31 29.56 10.67
N MET A 257 -17.20 30.20 9.50
CA MET A 257 -16.38 31.40 9.32
C MET A 257 -16.81 32.55 10.21
N ASN A 258 -18.10 32.70 10.52
CA ASN A 258 -18.59 33.77 11.37
C ASN A 258 -17.94 33.71 12.77
N VAL A 259 -17.88 32.50 13.34
CA VAL A 259 -17.27 32.25 14.66
C VAL A 259 -15.75 32.52 14.63
N TRP A 260 -15.08 32.15 13.53
CA TRP A 260 -13.65 32.41 13.35
C TRP A 260 -13.32 33.89 13.14
N GLU A 261 -14.20 34.64 12.45
CA GLU A 261 -14.05 36.09 12.26
C GLU A 261 -14.20 36.85 13.58
N GLU A 262 -15.17 36.48 14.42
CA GLU A 262 -15.31 37.02 15.78
C GLU A 262 -14.10 36.71 16.64
N ALA A 263 -13.61 35.46 16.62
CA ALA A 263 -12.43 35.06 17.37
C ALA A 263 -11.18 35.85 16.95
N LEU A 264 -11.01 36.13 15.66
CA LEU A 264 -9.91 36.95 15.14
C LEU A 264 -10.04 38.42 15.58
N LYS A 265 -11.24 39.00 15.50
CA LYS A 265 -11.50 40.38 15.99
C LYS A 265 -11.17 40.52 17.47
N ASN A 266 -11.52 39.50 18.26
CA ASN A 266 -11.24 39.43 19.69
C ASN A 266 -9.80 39.02 20.02
N GLN A 267 -8.92 38.86 19.01
CA GLN A 267 -7.51 38.45 19.17
C GLN A 267 -7.32 37.13 19.92
N SER A 268 -8.34 36.27 19.92
CA SER A 268 -8.34 34.98 20.62
C SER A 268 -7.77 33.82 19.80
N VAL A 269 -7.42 34.07 18.53
CA VAL A 269 -6.78 33.11 17.61
C VAL A 269 -5.75 33.83 16.75
N SER A 270 -4.79 33.08 16.20
CA SER A 270 -3.77 33.63 15.31
C SER A 270 -4.33 33.94 13.91
N LYS A 271 -3.72 34.91 13.21
CA LYS A 271 -4.02 35.19 11.79
C LYS A 271 -3.75 33.97 10.89
N SER A 272 -2.74 33.17 11.22
CA SER A 272 -2.38 31.95 10.50
C SER A 272 -3.46 30.86 10.62
N ASP A 273 -4.01 30.64 11.82
CA ASP A 273 -5.07 29.66 12.02
C ASP A 273 -6.35 30.07 11.28
N TYR A 274 -6.73 31.34 11.38
CA TYR A 274 -7.85 31.90 10.63
C TYR A 274 -7.65 31.71 9.11
N ALA A 275 -6.46 32.05 8.59
CA ALA A 275 -6.17 31.91 7.16
C ALA A 275 -6.28 30.44 6.70
N ARG A 276 -5.77 29.50 7.49
CA ARG A 276 -5.86 28.05 7.20
C ARG A 276 -7.32 27.58 7.10
N VAL A 277 -8.18 27.98 8.03
CA VAL A 277 -9.61 27.65 8.02
C VAL A 277 -10.32 28.30 6.84
N LYS A 278 -10.07 29.59 6.61
CA LYS A 278 -10.63 30.33 5.48
C LYS A 278 -10.29 29.70 4.13
N THR A 279 -9.02 29.33 3.91
CA THR A 279 -8.60 28.65 2.69
C THR A 279 -9.31 27.32 2.49
N ASN A 280 -9.48 26.52 3.55
CA ASN A 280 -10.22 25.25 3.46
C ASN A 280 -11.68 25.46 3.05
N ILE A 281 -12.35 26.46 3.63
CA ILE A 281 -13.76 26.75 3.34
C ILE A 281 -13.93 27.33 1.93
N GLN A 282 -13.03 28.22 1.50
CA GLN A 282 -13.07 28.81 0.15
C GLN A 282 -13.00 27.77 -0.97
N ARG A 283 -12.31 26.64 -0.76
CA ARG A 283 -12.21 25.54 -1.74
C ARG A 283 -13.56 24.87 -2.05
N LEU A 284 -14.57 25.04 -1.20
CA LEU A 284 -15.91 24.45 -1.41
C LEU A 284 -16.76 25.28 -2.38
N LYS A 285 -16.48 26.58 -2.53
CA LYS A 285 -17.29 27.49 -3.36
C LYS A 285 -17.31 27.15 -4.84
N SER A 286 -16.26 26.49 -5.33
CA SER A 286 -16.12 26.04 -6.71
C SER A 286 -16.16 24.51 -6.81
N GLU A 287 -16.81 23.84 -5.87
CA GLU A 287 -16.89 22.39 -5.88
C GLU A 287 -17.61 21.89 -7.14
N THR A 288 -17.02 20.88 -7.79
CA THR A 288 -17.63 20.21 -8.95
C THR A 288 -18.52 19.08 -8.44
N PRO A 289 -19.76 18.92 -8.97
CA PRO A 289 -20.59 17.76 -8.64
C PRO A 289 -19.93 16.47 -9.11
N VAL A 290 -19.98 15.46 -8.25
CA VAL A 290 -19.36 14.15 -8.49
C VAL A 290 -20.26 13.06 -7.90
N SER A 291 -20.31 11.90 -8.56
CA SER A 291 -20.99 10.70 -8.08
C SER A 291 -20.45 9.46 -8.81
N GLU A 292 -20.80 8.27 -8.32
CA GLU A 292 -20.57 7.01 -9.02
C GLU A 292 -21.15 7.02 -10.45
N TYR A 293 -22.35 7.57 -10.62
CA TYR A 293 -22.99 7.71 -11.92
C TYR A 293 -22.14 8.56 -12.89
N HIS A 294 -21.57 9.68 -12.42
CA HIS A 294 -20.68 10.50 -13.24
C HIS A 294 -19.43 9.73 -13.67
N LEU A 295 -18.78 9.02 -12.74
CA LEU A 295 -17.60 8.20 -13.05
C LEU A 295 -17.93 7.09 -14.04
N SER A 296 -19.02 6.35 -13.81
CA SER A 296 -19.47 5.27 -14.69
C SER A 296 -19.66 5.76 -16.12
N LYS A 297 -20.29 6.94 -16.29
CA LYS A 297 -20.47 7.57 -17.60
C LYS A 297 -19.16 7.97 -18.26
N GLU A 298 -18.22 8.57 -17.51
CA GLU A 298 -16.93 9.01 -18.06
C GLU A 298 -16.00 7.84 -18.41
N PHE A 299 -16.05 6.74 -17.68
CA PHE A 299 -15.35 5.50 -18.03
C PHE A 299 -16.03 4.69 -19.14
N GLY A 300 -17.25 5.06 -19.56
CA GLY A 300 -18.02 4.30 -20.55
C GLY A 300 -18.57 2.98 -20.01
N ASN A 301 -18.65 2.84 -18.68
CA ASN A 301 -19.10 1.63 -18.01
C ASN A 301 -20.60 1.68 -17.68
N GLN A 302 -21.17 0.50 -17.44
CA GLN A 302 -22.54 0.40 -17.01
C GLN A 302 -22.69 0.91 -15.57
N ALA A 303 -23.53 1.92 -15.37
CA ALA A 303 -23.96 2.34 -14.04
C ALA A 303 -25.10 1.43 -13.57
N ARG A 304 -25.10 1.07 -12.28
CA ARG A 304 -26.28 0.44 -11.66
C ARG A 304 -27.46 1.41 -11.68
N ASP A 305 -28.66 0.86 -11.78
CA ASP A 305 -29.92 1.63 -11.79
C ASP A 305 -30.39 2.03 -10.38
N MET A 306 -29.90 1.32 -9.37
CA MET A 306 -30.20 1.50 -7.96
C MET A 306 -29.07 0.99 -7.08
N TYR A 307 -28.89 1.61 -5.92
CA TYR A 307 -28.11 1.04 -4.82
C TYR A 307 -29.01 0.10 -4.02
N TRP A 308 -28.68 -1.18 -3.97
CA TRP A 308 -29.34 -2.15 -3.12
C TRP A 308 -28.48 -2.40 -1.88
N PRO A 309 -29.03 -2.34 -0.65
CA PRO A 309 -28.28 -2.72 0.53
C PRO A 309 -27.82 -4.17 0.45
N GLY A 310 -26.54 -4.43 0.79
CA GLY A 310 -26.00 -5.80 0.80
C GLY A 310 -26.71 -6.74 1.79
N SER A 311 -27.38 -6.18 2.81
CA SER A 311 -28.24 -6.94 3.71
C SER A 311 -29.56 -7.41 3.06
N MET A 312 -29.93 -6.83 1.91
CA MET A 312 -31.16 -7.19 1.21
C MET A 312 -30.92 -8.09 0.00
N ILE A 313 -29.83 -7.86 -0.72
CA ILE A 313 -29.42 -8.64 -1.88
C ILE A 313 -27.93 -8.96 -1.74
N GLU A 314 -27.58 -10.24 -1.85
CA GLU A 314 -26.19 -10.66 -1.83
C GLU A 314 -25.53 -10.30 -3.16
N TYR A 315 -24.46 -9.50 -3.08
CA TYR A 315 -23.68 -9.11 -4.25
C TYR A 315 -22.64 -10.18 -4.54
N SER A 316 -22.65 -10.72 -5.76
CA SER A 316 -21.58 -11.60 -6.24
C SER A 316 -20.34 -10.79 -6.61
N SER A 317 -19.17 -11.42 -6.53
CA SER A 317 -17.89 -10.80 -6.91
C SER A 317 -17.09 -11.68 -7.87
N LEU A 318 -16.16 -11.06 -8.59
CA LEU A 318 -15.18 -11.72 -9.45
C LEU A 318 -13.77 -11.21 -9.14
N PRO A 319 -12.73 -12.05 -9.31
CA PRO A 319 -11.35 -11.58 -9.19
C PRO A 319 -11.03 -10.46 -10.16
N THR A 320 -10.34 -9.43 -9.68
CA THR A 320 -9.92 -8.27 -10.45
C THR A 320 -8.56 -8.53 -11.10
N ASN A 321 -8.38 -8.09 -12.35
CA ASN A 321 -7.08 -8.10 -13.03
C ASN A 321 -6.44 -6.71 -13.00
N LEU A 322 -6.18 -6.17 -11.79
CA LEU A 322 -5.51 -4.89 -11.65
C LEU A 322 -4.09 -4.99 -12.20
N THR A 323 -3.93 -4.51 -13.43
CA THR A 323 -2.67 -4.58 -14.15
C THR A 323 -1.74 -3.49 -13.63
N LEU A 324 -0.80 -3.82 -12.75
CA LEU A 324 0.16 -2.92 -12.08
C LEU A 324 1.18 -2.21 -13.01
N LYS A 325 0.91 -2.12 -14.33
CA LYS A 325 1.92 -1.74 -15.35
C LYS A 325 2.24 -0.24 -15.42
N ASN A 326 1.45 0.63 -14.79
CA ASN A 326 1.50 2.07 -15.04
C ASN A 326 2.14 2.91 -13.93
N ILE A 327 2.48 2.32 -12.78
CA ILE A 327 3.09 3.05 -11.66
C ILE A 327 4.59 2.82 -11.63
N LYS A 328 5.34 3.93 -11.68
CA LYS A 328 6.78 3.90 -11.47
C LYS A 328 7.06 3.88 -9.97
N GLN A 329 7.46 2.72 -9.47
CA GLN A 329 7.99 2.63 -8.11
C GLN A 329 9.29 3.46 -8.03
N THR A 330 9.32 4.45 -7.14
CA THR A 330 10.59 5.09 -6.75
C THR A 330 11.20 4.25 -5.65
N THR A 331 11.84 3.17 -6.07
CA THR A 331 12.61 2.31 -5.20
C THR A 331 13.95 2.98 -4.90
N SER A 332 13.92 3.98 -4.04
CA SER A 332 15.13 4.41 -3.36
C SER A 332 15.65 3.16 -2.60
N GLY A 333 16.82 2.63 -2.99
CA GLY A 333 17.41 1.44 -2.36
C GLY A 333 16.82 0.06 -2.74
N VAL A 334 16.74 -0.30 -4.04
CA VAL A 334 16.56 -1.72 -4.39
C VAL A 334 17.82 -2.50 -3.99
N LEU A 335 17.68 -3.30 -2.95
CA LEU A 335 18.76 -4.09 -2.35
C LEU A 335 18.96 -5.46 -3.00
N SER A 336 18.29 -5.74 -4.13
CA SER A 336 18.39 -7.00 -4.86
C SER A 336 18.83 -6.81 -6.30
N SER A 337 19.76 -7.63 -6.78
CA SER A 337 20.20 -7.71 -8.16
C SER A 337 19.41 -8.78 -8.93
N ARG A 338 19.32 -8.68 -10.26
CA ARG A 338 18.76 -9.77 -11.10
C ARG A 338 19.77 -10.88 -11.41
N ALA A 339 21.03 -10.68 -11.04
CA ALA A 339 22.14 -11.57 -11.35
C ALA A 339 23.18 -11.54 -10.23
N LEU A 340 23.97 -12.60 -10.15
CA LEU A 340 25.13 -12.69 -9.26
C LEU A 340 26.17 -11.64 -9.65
N SER A 341 26.64 -10.84 -8.68
CA SER A 341 27.80 -9.98 -8.91
C SER A 341 29.08 -10.79 -8.78
N THR A 342 29.47 -11.46 -9.86
CA THR A 342 30.63 -12.37 -9.88
C THR A 342 31.91 -11.67 -9.43
N THR A 343 32.11 -10.41 -9.83
CA THR A 343 33.28 -9.62 -9.45
C THR A 343 33.36 -9.40 -7.94
N LYS A 344 32.31 -8.82 -7.34
CA LYS A 344 32.28 -8.54 -5.88
C LYS A 344 32.37 -9.82 -5.05
N VAL A 345 31.66 -10.87 -5.48
CA VAL A 345 31.70 -12.18 -4.79
C VAL A 345 33.09 -12.80 -4.90
N SER A 346 33.71 -12.76 -6.09
CA SER A 346 35.07 -13.26 -6.28
C SER A 346 36.09 -12.49 -5.45
N GLU A 347 36.04 -11.15 -5.49
CA GLU A 347 36.92 -10.29 -4.67
C GLU A 347 36.78 -10.63 -3.18
N ALA A 348 35.55 -10.76 -2.68
CA ALA A 348 35.28 -11.11 -1.29
C ALA A 348 35.79 -12.50 -0.89
N LEU A 349 35.70 -13.49 -1.77
CA LEU A 349 36.23 -14.84 -1.51
C LEU A 349 37.77 -14.88 -1.49
N HIS A 350 38.42 -13.99 -2.24
CA HIS A 350 39.88 -13.92 -2.31
C HIS A 350 40.48 -12.96 -1.28
N SER A 351 39.69 -12.04 -0.70
CA SER A 351 40.18 -11.08 0.29
C SER A 351 40.50 -11.67 1.66
N SER A 352 39.96 -12.85 1.98
CA SER A 352 40.32 -13.59 3.20
C SER A 352 40.44 -15.10 2.94
N PRO A 353 41.50 -15.76 3.45
CA PRO A 353 41.63 -17.21 3.38
C PRO A 353 40.58 -17.94 4.24
N GLN A 354 40.03 -17.27 5.25
CA GLN A 354 38.97 -17.79 6.11
C GLN A 354 37.57 -17.36 5.65
N SER A 355 37.41 -16.97 4.38
CA SER A 355 36.08 -16.65 3.86
C SER A 355 35.23 -17.91 3.67
N VAL A 356 33.93 -17.78 3.90
CA VAL A 356 32.95 -18.85 3.68
C VAL A 356 31.80 -18.38 2.79
N LEU A 357 31.31 -19.27 1.94
CA LEU A 357 30.13 -19.03 1.11
C LEU A 357 28.91 -19.72 1.72
N LEU A 358 27.88 -18.93 2.01
CA LEU A 358 26.56 -19.39 2.40
C LEU A 358 25.60 -19.24 1.22
N ILE A 359 24.86 -20.30 0.93
CA ILE A 359 23.86 -20.33 -0.14
C ILE A 359 22.51 -20.69 0.49
N SER A 360 21.50 -19.84 0.32
CA SER A 360 20.15 -20.19 0.73
C SER A 360 19.53 -21.21 -0.23
N THR A 361 18.85 -22.22 0.32
CA THR A 361 18.15 -23.23 -0.49
C THR A 361 16.94 -22.68 -1.24
N GLY A 362 16.45 -21.47 -0.90
CA GLY A 362 15.43 -20.75 -1.67
C GLY A 362 15.88 -20.41 -3.10
N LEU A 363 17.19 -20.44 -3.38
CA LEU A 363 17.73 -20.30 -4.74
C LEU A 363 17.61 -21.57 -5.59
N ILE A 364 17.05 -22.65 -5.08
CA ILE A 364 16.99 -23.93 -5.79
C ILE A 364 15.64 -24.04 -6.46
N GLU A 365 15.63 -23.93 -7.79
CA GLU A 365 14.39 -24.12 -8.54
C GLU A 365 13.96 -25.59 -8.47
N ARG A 366 12.64 -25.81 -8.46
CA ARG A 366 12.05 -27.15 -8.52
C ARG A 366 11.27 -27.30 -9.81
N LYS A 367 11.50 -28.40 -10.53
CA LYS A 367 10.72 -28.79 -11.69
C LYS A 367 10.16 -30.20 -11.46
N ASN A 368 8.84 -30.33 -11.38
CA ASN A 368 8.15 -31.59 -11.09
C ASN A 368 8.64 -32.27 -9.79
N GLY A 369 8.92 -31.49 -8.73
CA GLY A 369 9.43 -32.00 -7.45
C GLY A 369 10.94 -32.27 -7.40
N PHE A 370 11.65 -32.18 -8.53
CA PHE A 370 13.10 -32.39 -8.57
C PHE A 370 13.86 -31.06 -8.47
N PRO A 371 14.90 -30.98 -7.62
CA PRO A 371 15.75 -29.80 -7.50
C PRO A 371 16.59 -29.60 -8.77
N LYS A 372 16.74 -28.35 -9.19
CA LYS A 372 17.53 -27.95 -10.35
C LYS A 372 18.41 -26.76 -10.00
N LEU A 373 19.73 -26.94 -10.15
CA LEU A 373 20.67 -25.82 -10.07
C LEU A 373 20.60 -24.99 -11.35
N ASP A 374 20.28 -23.71 -11.19
CA ASP A 374 20.36 -22.74 -12.27
C ASP A 374 21.80 -22.27 -12.50
N LYS A 375 21.98 -21.34 -13.45
CA LYS A 375 23.29 -20.77 -13.78
C LYS A 375 23.88 -19.97 -12.62
N VAL A 376 23.05 -19.22 -11.90
CA VAL A 376 23.47 -18.38 -10.76
C VAL A 376 24.12 -19.23 -9.67
N LEU A 377 23.44 -20.30 -9.27
CA LEU A 377 23.91 -21.21 -8.23
C LEU A 377 25.18 -21.95 -8.64
N ARG A 378 25.25 -22.41 -9.89
CA ARG A 378 26.46 -23.05 -10.44
C ARG A 378 27.66 -22.10 -10.43
N THR A 379 27.48 -20.86 -10.89
CA THR A 379 28.56 -19.87 -10.90
C THR A 379 29.02 -19.52 -9.49
N ALA A 380 28.11 -19.39 -8.52
CA ALA A 380 28.48 -19.17 -7.12
C ALA A 380 29.36 -20.30 -6.56
N LEU A 381 28.95 -21.56 -6.80
CA LEU A 381 29.74 -22.74 -6.40
C LEU A 381 31.11 -22.76 -7.07
N GLU A 382 31.18 -22.46 -8.37
CA GLU A 382 32.44 -22.38 -9.10
C GLU A 382 33.39 -21.32 -8.52
N LEU A 383 32.88 -20.16 -8.13
CA LEU A 383 33.70 -19.11 -7.53
C LEU A 383 34.29 -19.54 -6.18
N ALA A 384 33.47 -20.13 -5.31
CA ALA A 384 33.95 -20.61 -4.00
C ALA A 384 34.95 -21.77 -4.13
N ILE A 385 34.67 -22.74 -5.00
CA ILE A 385 35.54 -23.90 -5.20
C ILE A 385 36.87 -23.48 -5.82
N LYS A 386 36.87 -22.58 -6.82
CA LYS A 386 38.12 -22.05 -7.41
C LYS A 386 38.95 -21.25 -6.42
N ALA A 387 38.30 -20.59 -5.46
CA ALA A 387 38.96 -19.87 -4.39
C ALA A 387 39.39 -20.79 -3.23
N ASP A 388 39.13 -22.09 -3.29
CA ASP A 388 39.34 -23.06 -2.19
C ASP A 388 38.66 -22.60 -0.88
N ARG A 389 37.35 -22.33 -0.95
CA ARG A 389 36.53 -21.86 0.17
C ARG A 389 35.44 -22.85 0.53
N ARG A 390 35.11 -22.88 1.82
CA ARG A 390 34.04 -23.73 2.35
C ARG A 390 32.67 -23.18 1.93
N VAL A 391 31.74 -24.09 1.64
CA VAL A 391 30.36 -23.77 1.23
C VAL A 391 29.38 -24.42 2.21
N ALA A 392 28.42 -23.66 2.73
CA ALA A 392 27.32 -24.18 3.55
C ALA A 392 25.96 -23.76 2.99
N LEU A 393 24.91 -24.54 3.33
CA LEU A 393 23.55 -24.27 2.90
C LEU A 393 22.70 -23.77 4.08
N ILE A 394 22.00 -22.66 3.84
CA ILE A 394 21.00 -22.15 4.78
C ILE A 394 19.66 -22.72 4.35
N GLU A 395 18.94 -23.32 5.28
CA GLU A 395 17.56 -23.74 5.03
C GLU A 395 16.70 -22.49 4.82
N GLY A 396 16.39 -22.19 3.56
CA GLY A 396 15.45 -21.15 3.18
C GLY A 396 14.01 -21.53 3.54
N ASP A 397 13.11 -20.55 3.53
CA ASP A 397 11.74 -20.72 4.03
C ASP A 397 10.98 -21.86 3.31
N ASP A 398 11.08 -21.91 1.98
CA ASP A 398 10.48 -22.97 1.17
C ASP A 398 11.02 -24.36 1.51
N PHE A 399 12.28 -24.45 1.94
CA PHE A 399 12.93 -25.72 2.23
C PHE A 399 12.35 -26.39 3.47
N VAL A 400 11.90 -25.61 4.46
CA VAL A 400 11.29 -26.13 5.69
C VAL A 400 10.03 -26.93 5.37
N SER A 401 9.24 -26.46 4.39
CA SER A 401 7.97 -27.08 3.96
C SER A 401 8.12 -28.40 3.19
N LEU A 402 9.34 -28.74 2.78
CA LEU A 402 9.61 -29.95 1.99
C LEU A 402 9.59 -31.22 2.84
N THR A 403 9.26 -32.33 2.19
CA THR A 403 9.42 -33.66 2.78
C THR A 403 10.90 -34.01 2.98
N ASP A 404 11.21 -34.93 3.90
CA ASP A 404 12.60 -35.35 4.16
C ASP A 404 13.31 -35.94 2.92
N VAL A 405 12.55 -36.59 2.04
CA VAL A 405 13.06 -37.13 0.78
C VAL A 405 13.48 -35.99 -0.15
N GLU A 406 12.64 -34.97 -0.26
CA GLU A 406 12.92 -33.79 -1.07
C GLU A 406 14.08 -32.96 -0.54
N LYS A 407 14.21 -32.84 0.79
CA LYS A 407 15.35 -32.17 1.45
C LYS A 407 16.65 -32.89 1.14
N ARG A 408 16.69 -34.22 1.31
CA ARG A 408 17.86 -35.06 0.99
C ARG A 408 18.25 -34.94 -0.48
N LEU A 409 17.26 -35.03 -1.39
CA LEU A 409 17.51 -34.92 -2.82
C LEU A 409 18.13 -33.57 -3.21
N THR A 410 17.67 -32.48 -2.58
CA THR A 410 18.25 -31.15 -2.78
C THR A 410 19.71 -31.08 -2.35
N VAL A 411 20.03 -31.55 -1.14
CA VAL A 411 21.41 -31.56 -0.61
C VAL A 411 22.33 -32.37 -1.52
N THR A 412 21.94 -33.61 -1.84
CA THR A 412 22.72 -34.49 -2.72
C THR A 412 22.94 -33.89 -4.11
N THR A 413 21.98 -33.13 -4.63
CA THR A 413 22.09 -32.48 -5.94
C THR A 413 23.17 -31.39 -5.92
N ILE A 414 23.29 -30.63 -4.82
CA ILE A 414 24.33 -29.62 -4.65
C ILE A 414 25.70 -30.26 -4.43
N GLU A 415 25.79 -31.28 -3.58
CA GLU A 415 27.04 -32.02 -3.34
C GLU A 415 27.60 -32.59 -4.63
N LYS A 416 26.75 -33.22 -5.46
CA LYS A 416 27.14 -33.73 -6.79
C LYS A 416 27.63 -32.62 -7.72
N ALA A 417 26.98 -31.47 -7.72
CA ALA A 417 27.39 -30.34 -8.55
C ALA A 417 28.76 -29.80 -8.12
N ALA A 418 28.96 -29.60 -6.82
CA ALA A 418 30.23 -29.15 -6.28
C ALA A 418 31.36 -30.17 -6.50
N TYR A 419 31.09 -31.48 -6.32
CA TYR A 419 32.03 -32.55 -6.64
C TYR A 419 32.46 -32.53 -8.11
N SER A 420 31.49 -32.35 -9.02
CA SER A 420 31.76 -32.24 -10.46
C SER A 420 32.62 -31.04 -10.81
N ILE A 421 32.56 -29.95 -10.04
CA ILE A 421 33.38 -28.75 -10.24
C ILE A 421 34.79 -28.96 -9.68
N ASN A 422 34.91 -29.60 -8.50
CA ASN A 422 36.18 -29.78 -7.78
C ASN A 422 37.02 -30.98 -8.26
N LYS A 423 36.54 -31.76 -9.24
CA LYS A 423 37.21 -32.96 -9.78
C LYS A 423 37.76 -33.94 -8.70
N GLY A 424 37.12 -34.01 -7.52
CA GLY A 424 37.37 -35.04 -6.51
C GLY A 424 38.28 -34.69 -5.32
N ASN A 425 38.76 -33.45 -5.14
CA ASN A 425 39.74 -33.16 -4.08
C ASN A 425 39.17 -32.87 -2.68
N ILE A 426 37.97 -32.29 -2.54
CA ILE A 426 37.33 -32.02 -1.24
C ILE A 426 35.81 -32.13 -1.39
N ALA A 427 35.17 -32.94 -0.54
CA ALA A 427 33.70 -32.99 -0.45
C ALA A 427 33.21 -31.75 0.33
N PRO A 428 32.30 -30.94 -0.23
CA PRO A 428 31.70 -29.86 0.55
C PRO A 428 30.88 -30.46 1.70
N SER A 429 31.23 -30.12 2.94
CA SER A 429 30.35 -30.37 4.07
C SER A 429 29.17 -29.39 3.97
N VAL A 430 28.05 -29.88 3.46
CA VAL A 430 26.80 -29.11 3.48
C VAL A 430 26.30 -29.07 4.93
N ILE A 431 26.74 -28.05 5.66
CA ILE A 431 26.19 -27.75 6.98
C ILE A 431 24.84 -27.09 6.75
N GLN A 432 23.78 -27.74 7.24
CA GLN A 432 22.43 -27.17 7.25
C GLN A 432 22.30 -26.26 8.45
N ILE A 433 22.03 -24.98 8.20
CA ILE A 433 21.78 -24.03 9.28
C ILE A 433 20.29 -23.70 9.31
N LYS A 434 19.63 -24.06 10.42
CA LYS A 434 18.23 -23.69 10.69
C LYS A 434 18.18 -22.23 11.12
N ALA A 435 17.30 -21.44 10.52
CA ALA A 435 17.22 -20.00 10.76
C ALA A 435 16.71 -19.60 12.16
N GLY A 436 16.11 -20.52 12.91
CA GLY A 436 15.65 -20.28 14.29
C GLY A 436 16.67 -20.64 15.37
N ASP A 437 17.55 -21.61 15.09
CA ASP A 437 18.61 -22.07 15.99
C ASP A 437 19.80 -22.52 15.13
N ILE A 438 20.83 -21.67 15.07
CA ILE A 438 22.11 -22.08 14.49
C ILE A 438 22.63 -23.21 15.38
N SER A 439 22.70 -24.42 14.80
CA SER A 439 23.28 -25.59 15.46
C SER A 439 24.70 -25.30 15.92
N ASP A 440 25.19 -26.02 16.92
CA ASP A 440 26.56 -25.84 17.41
C ASP A 440 27.60 -26.00 16.28
N GLU A 441 27.35 -26.91 15.35
CA GLU A 441 28.14 -27.11 14.13
C GLU A 441 28.11 -25.88 13.20
N GLY A 442 26.94 -25.25 13.03
CA GLY A 442 26.79 -24.02 12.26
C GLY A 442 27.49 -22.83 12.94
N ARG A 443 27.42 -22.74 14.27
CA ARG A 443 28.12 -21.71 15.05
C ARG A 443 29.62 -21.87 14.97
N GLU A 444 30.11 -23.10 15.12
CA GLU A 444 31.54 -23.41 14.98
C GLU A 444 32.02 -23.03 13.57
N PHE A 445 31.29 -23.46 12.53
CA PHE A 445 31.61 -23.14 11.13
C PHE A 445 31.72 -21.64 10.89
N LEU A 446 30.72 -20.89 11.35
CA LEU A 446 30.71 -19.44 11.21
C LEU A 446 31.82 -18.79 12.04
N SER A 447 32.04 -19.18 13.30
CA SER A 447 33.03 -18.56 14.19
C SER A 447 34.46 -18.59 13.66
N GLN A 448 34.77 -19.53 12.76
CA GLN A 448 36.07 -19.67 12.11
C GLN A 448 36.24 -18.78 10.87
N ALA A 449 35.23 -17.97 10.52
CA ALA A 449 35.25 -17.12 9.34
C ALA A 449 35.40 -15.64 9.71
N ASP A 450 36.35 -14.94 9.11
CA ASP A 450 36.44 -13.48 9.22
C ASP A 450 35.49 -12.77 8.23
N GLN A 451 35.09 -13.49 7.18
CA GLN A 451 34.29 -12.96 6.10
C GLN A 451 33.26 -13.98 5.61
N VAL A 452 32.01 -13.57 5.57
CA VAL A 452 30.88 -14.38 5.14
C VAL A 452 30.28 -13.79 3.87
N ILE A 453 30.12 -14.62 2.85
CA ILE A 453 29.42 -14.26 1.62
C ILE A 453 28.09 -15.00 1.63
N LEU A 454 26.97 -14.28 1.63
CA LEU A 454 25.63 -14.85 1.55
C LEU A 454 25.04 -14.62 0.15
N ILE A 455 24.52 -15.67 -0.47
CA ILE A 455 23.69 -15.57 -1.66
C ILE A 455 22.31 -16.13 -1.34
N SER A 456 21.27 -15.32 -1.56
CA SER A 456 19.89 -15.69 -1.26
C SER A 456 18.90 -15.11 -2.27
N THR A 457 17.64 -15.55 -2.25
CA THR A 457 16.58 -14.82 -2.94
C THR A 457 16.21 -13.56 -2.16
N ASN A 458 15.55 -12.62 -2.83
CA ASN A 458 15.14 -11.36 -2.21
C ASN A 458 14.03 -11.50 -1.16
N HIS A 459 13.28 -12.60 -1.13
CA HIS A 459 12.16 -12.85 -0.21
C HIS A 459 12.49 -13.83 0.92
N ASP A 460 13.66 -14.49 0.89
CA ASP A 460 14.05 -15.48 1.89
C ASP A 460 14.31 -14.83 3.27
N LEU A 461 13.39 -15.08 4.21
CA LEU A 461 13.41 -14.60 5.59
C LEU A 461 14.48 -15.30 6.41
N SER A 462 14.72 -16.58 6.16
CA SER A 462 15.77 -17.36 6.79
C SER A 462 17.15 -16.77 6.47
N ALA A 463 17.38 -16.36 5.21
CA ALA A 463 18.58 -15.64 4.82
C ALA A 463 18.69 -14.25 5.45
N LEU A 464 17.58 -13.53 5.61
CA LEU A 464 17.55 -12.24 6.31
C LEU A 464 17.92 -12.39 7.79
N ALA A 465 17.32 -13.35 8.50
CA ALA A 465 17.62 -13.63 9.91
C ALA A 465 19.10 -14.03 10.10
N MET A 466 19.62 -14.90 9.23
CA MET A 466 21.04 -15.27 9.23
C MET A 466 21.95 -14.05 9.05
N SER A 467 21.58 -13.16 8.12
CA SER A 467 22.35 -11.94 7.86
C SER A 467 22.37 -11.00 9.07
N GLU A 468 21.23 -10.85 9.75
CA GLU A 468 21.12 -10.05 10.97
C GLU A 468 22.02 -10.61 12.08
N HIS A 469 22.00 -11.93 12.28
CA HIS A 469 22.85 -12.61 13.25
C HIS A 469 24.35 -12.41 12.97
N ILE A 470 24.79 -12.66 11.73
CA ILE A 470 26.20 -12.47 11.35
C ILE A 470 26.60 -11.00 11.53
N ALA A 471 25.72 -10.06 11.18
CA ALA A 471 26.02 -8.64 11.28
C ALA A 471 26.07 -8.11 12.73
N GLU A 472 25.70 -8.90 13.73
CA GLU A 472 25.91 -8.60 15.16
C GLU A 472 27.28 -9.05 15.66
N THR A 473 28.02 -9.81 14.85
CA THR A 473 29.39 -10.25 15.13
C THR A 473 30.42 -9.29 14.51
N SER A 474 31.72 -9.52 14.78
CA SER A 474 32.82 -8.78 14.15
C SER A 474 33.10 -9.16 12.70
N GLN A 475 32.36 -10.12 12.14
CA GLN A 475 32.59 -10.65 10.79
C GLN A 475 32.17 -9.65 9.72
N ARG A 476 32.88 -9.65 8.59
CA ARG A 476 32.46 -8.91 7.39
C ARG A 476 31.43 -9.72 6.62
N LEU A 477 30.27 -9.15 6.35
CA LEU A 477 29.19 -9.80 5.62
C LEU A 477 29.01 -9.16 4.23
N LEU A 478 29.15 -9.94 3.17
CA LEU A 478 28.70 -9.55 1.84
C LEU A 478 27.44 -10.32 1.47
N VAL A 479 26.36 -9.62 1.14
CA VAL A 479 25.09 -10.26 0.74
C VAL A 479 24.77 -9.94 -0.72
N ASN A 480 24.57 -10.98 -1.53
CA ASN A 480 24.07 -10.87 -2.90
C ASN A 480 22.65 -11.45 -2.98
N ARG A 481 21.64 -10.56 -3.02
CA ARG A 481 20.23 -10.95 -3.10
C ARG A 481 19.78 -11.01 -4.55
N ILE A 482 19.31 -12.17 -4.99
CA ILE A 482 18.83 -12.40 -6.34
C ILE A 482 17.31 -12.20 -6.40
N ALA A 483 16.87 -11.24 -7.19
CA ALA A 483 15.45 -11.05 -7.50
C ALA A 483 14.99 -12.17 -8.45
N ARG A 484 14.05 -12.99 -8.01
CA ARG A 484 13.38 -14.01 -8.82
C ARG A 484 11.89 -13.69 -8.95
N SER A 485 11.28 -14.11 -10.05
CA SER A 485 9.83 -14.04 -10.23
C SER A 485 9.16 -15.01 -9.26
N VAL A 486 8.53 -14.47 -8.22
CA VAL A 486 7.82 -15.23 -7.20
C VAL A 486 6.38 -15.48 -7.67
N ARG A 487 5.69 -16.47 -7.07
CA ARG A 487 4.23 -16.51 -7.14
C ARG A 487 3.67 -15.26 -6.44
N PRO A 488 2.53 -14.71 -6.87
CA PRO A 488 1.94 -13.48 -6.29
C PRO A 488 1.71 -13.55 -4.77
N THR A 489 1.57 -14.75 -4.20
CA THR A 489 1.26 -14.94 -2.77
C THR A 489 2.44 -14.71 -1.82
N ASP A 490 3.68 -14.69 -2.31
CA ASP A 490 4.88 -14.60 -1.46
C ASP A 490 5.57 -13.24 -1.64
N SER A 491 4.77 -12.18 -1.69
CA SER A 491 5.23 -10.80 -1.81
C SER A 491 6.14 -10.42 -0.62
N VAL A 492 7.21 -9.67 -0.90
CA VAL A 492 8.09 -9.14 0.15
C VAL A 492 7.28 -8.12 0.95
N THR A 493 6.99 -8.43 2.21
CA THR A 493 6.38 -7.45 3.11
C THR A 493 7.32 -6.25 3.27
N TYR A 494 6.76 -5.05 3.36
CA TYR A 494 7.57 -3.84 3.53
C TYR A 494 8.47 -3.91 4.79
N ALA A 495 8.01 -4.57 5.85
CA ALA A 495 8.80 -4.81 7.06
C ALA A 495 10.12 -5.55 6.76
N ASN A 496 10.10 -6.56 5.89
CA ASN A 496 11.31 -7.29 5.48
C ASN A 496 12.26 -6.41 4.67
N ARG A 497 11.71 -5.55 3.81
CA ARG A 497 12.51 -4.55 3.07
C ARG A 497 13.20 -3.57 4.02
N LEU A 498 12.49 -3.10 5.04
CA LEU A 498 13.05 -2.20 6.05
C LEU A 498 14.17 -2.87 6.86
N ARG A 499 13.99 -4.13 7.26
CA ARG A 499 15.04 -4.93 7.91
C ARG A 499 16.30 -5.03 7.06
N TRP A 500 16.16 -5.33 5.77
CA TRP A 500 17.28 -5.31 4.84
C TRP A 500 17.93 -3.91 4.72
N SER A 501 17.14 -2.84 4.71
CA SER A 501 17.68 -1.48 4.69
C SER A 501 18.49 -1.16 5.94
N LYS A 502 17.99 -1.52 7.13
CA LYS A 502 18.70 -1.35 8.41
C LYS A 502 20.00 -2.14 8.44
N LEU A 503 19.98 -3.37 7.93
CA LEU A 503 21.18 -4.21 7.83
C LEU A 503 22.26 -3.54 6.96
N ALA A 504 21.86 -2.86 5.89
CA ALA A 504 22.77 -2.17 4.98
C ALA A 504 23.49 -0.95 5.60
N GLU A 505 22.99 -0.44 6.72
CA GLU A 505 23.59 0.69 7.44
C GLU A 505 24.71 0.25 8.40
N LYS A 506 24.88 -1.05 8.63
CA LYS A 506 25.96 -1.59 9.47
C LYS A 506 27.30 -1.56 8.73
N ASP A 507 28.35 -1.08 9.41
CA ASP A 507 29.68 -0.87 8.82
C ASP A 507 30.35 -2.16 8.31
N ASN A 508 30.02 -3.31 8.90
CA ASN A 508 30.53 -4.62 8.52
C ASN A 508 29.69 -5.32 7.44
N VAL A 509 28.61 -4.70 6.94
CA VAL A 509 27.72 -5.29 5.94
C VAL A 509 27.86 -4.60 4.59
N THR A 510 27.99 -5.38 3.53
CA THR A 510 27.93 -4.92 2.14
C THR A 510 26.77 -5.63 1.43
N LEU A 511 25.68 -4.90 1.17
CA LEU A 511 24.60 -5.40 0.32
C LEU A 511 24.91 -5.08 -1.15
N VAL A 512 24.91 -6.10 -2.00
CA VAL A 512 25.07 -5.92 -3.44
C VAL A 512 23.76 -5.45 -4.06
N ALA A 513 23.61 -4.12 -4.15
CA ALA A 513 22.47 -3.45 -4.74
C ALA A 513 22.72 -3.05 -6.20
N ASN A 514 21.63 -2.81 -6.94
CA ASN A 514 21.67 -2.19 -8.28
C ASN A 514 21.77 -0.65 -8.22
N SER A 515 21.60 -0.03 -7.05
CA SER A 515 21.66 1.42 -6.86
C SER A 515 22.28 1.78 -5.50
N THR A 516 22.80 3.01 -5.39
CA THR A 516 23.24 3.57 -4.11
C THR A 516 22.05 3.72 -3.17
N LEU A 517 22.19 3.22 -1.95
CA LEU A 517 21.18 3.37 -0.91
C LEU A 517 21.02 4.85 -0.55
N PRO A 518 19.79 5.34 -0.35
CA PRO A 518 19.60 6.56 0.40
C PRO A 518 20.14 6.30 1.79
N LYS A 519 21.14 7.07 2.21
CA LYS A 519 21.49 7.12 3.63
C LYS A 519 20.23 7.59 4.36
N SER A 520 19.74 6.84 5.35
CA SER A 520 18.70 7.38 6.21
C SER A 520 19.21 8.74 6.71
N LYS A 521 18.45 9.80 6.43
CA LYS A 521 18.62 11.01 7.22
C LYS A 521 18.17 10.57 8.60
N LYS A 522 19.11 10.24 9.48
CA LYS A 522 18.85 10.15 10.92
C LYS A 522 17.96 11.34 11.24
N CYS A 523 16.71 11.10 11.61
CA CYS A 523 15.91 12.10 12.27
C CYS A 523 16.75 12.50 13.48
N TRP A 524 17.32 13.69 13.43
CA TRP A 524 18.02 14.24 14.56
C TRP A 524 16.98 14.37 15.65
N SER A 525 17.10 13.55 16.69
CA SER A 525 16.53 13.84 17.98
C SER A 525 17.09 15.18 18.42
N LEU A 526 16.21 16.15 18.65
CA LEU A 526 16.31 17.19 19.67
C LEU A 526 14.94 17.84 19.84
#